data_AF-A0A7V1LJD4-F1
#
_entry.id   AF-A0A7V1LJD4-F1
#
_cell.length_a   1.000
_cell.length_b   1.000
_cell.length_c   1.000
_cell.angle_alpha   90.00
_cell.angle_beta   90.00
_cell.angle_gamma   90.00
#
_symmetry.space_group_name_H-M   'P 1'
#
loop_
_entity.id
_entity.type
_entity.pdbx_description
1 polymer ?
#
loop_
_entity_poly.entity_id
_entity_poly.type
_entity_poly.pdbx_seq_one_letter_code
_entity_poly.pdbx_strand_id
1 'polypeptide(L)'
;MTEFYITKDMFTSFVGTLLVLLSAGAVWFLKSAYEKHRLEVLALAKYERIFANNLTILKDNFNFLNEWISAIEQNRTYSFHFEDYYINEEETYKISNLVLINQLLSTNYMLRRTGLDFAHIYKNYWEIIFKIDSIPDEVQKRNNLKVYYKNTLINLEQIKQNYEPIKNNIINIVAYIRTVNRVRRHSLFGYISFLFIDIFPRVTKKSIEKETIVIKDNIVKKELK
;
A
#
# COMPACT_ATOMS: atom_id res chain seq x y z
N MET A 1 48.69 -48.70 6.53
CA MET A 1 47.30 -48.60 6.04
C MET A 1 46.39 -48.99 7.19
N THR A 2 45.67 -48.04 7.78
CA THR A 2 44.65 -48.33 8.80
C THR A 2 43.36 -48.73 8.08
N GLU A 3 43.07 -50.03 8.06
CA GLU A 3 41.76 -50.54 7.66
C GLU A 3 40.73 -50.16 8.74
N PHE A 4 39.86 -49.21 8.41
CA PHE A 4 38.70 -48.88 9.23
C PHE A 4 37.66 -49.99 9.10
N TYR A 5 37.65 -50.93 10.05
CA TYR A 5 36.55 -51.91 10.17
C TYR A 5 35.32 -51.21 10.75
N ILE A 6 34.40 -50.77 9.88
CA ILE A 6 33.10 -50.29 10.30
C ILE A 6 32.31 -51.48 10.87
N THR A 7 32.20 -51.57 12.19
CA THR A 7 31.32 -52.55 12.83
C THR A 7 29.85 -52.17 12.61
N LYS A 8 28.98 -53.17 12.56
CA LYS A 8 27.53 -52.99 12.39
C LYS A 8 26.94 -51.98 13.38
N ASP A 9 27.46 -51.97 14.61
CA ASP A 9 27.04 -51.07 15.69
C ASP A 9 27.49 -49.61 15.47
N MET A 10 28.68 -49.39 14.89
CA MET A 10 29.10 -48.05 14.49
C MET A 10 28.26 -47.51 13.34
N PHE A 11 27.88 -48.37 12.38
CA PHE A 11 27.01 -47.98 11.27
C PHE A 11 25.59 -47.65 11.73
N THR A 12 24.99 -48.46 12.61
CA THR A 12 23.64 -48.19 13.15
C THR A 12 23.60 -46.93 14.02
N SER A 13 24.63 -46.68 14.84
CA SER A 13 24.76 -45.43 15.61
C SER A 13 24.92 -44.20 14.72
N PHE A 14 25.73 -44.30 13.65
CA PHE A 14 25.88 -43.24 12.65
C PHE A 14 24.58 -42.94 11.91
N VAL A 15 23.89 -43.98 11.40
CA VAL A 15 22.58 -43.84 10.73
C VAL A 15 21.53 -43.27 11.68
N GLY A 16 21.51 -43.70 12.94
CA GLY A 16 20.62 -43.16 13.97
C GLY A 16 20.88 -41.67 14.24
N THR A 17 22.14 -41.28 14.38
CA THR A 17 22.53 -39.86 14.57
C THR A 17 22.17 -39.01 13.35
N LEU A 18 22.42 -39.53 12.13
CA LEU A 18 22.04 -38.85 10.89
C LEU A 18 20.52 -38.68 10.78
N LEU A 19 19.73 -39.70 11.13
CA LEU A 19 18.27 -39.63 11.16
C LEU A 19 17.77 -38.59 12.17
N VAL A 20 18.38 -38.50 13.35
CA VAL A 20 18.04 -37.47 14.35
C VAL A 20 18.38 -36.07 13.83
N LEU A 21 19.54 -35.88 13.20
CA LEU A 21 19.93 -34.60 12.61
C LEU A 21 19.01 -34.19 11.44
N LEU A 22 18.66 -35.13 10.56
CA LEU A 22 17.70 -34.90 9.48
C LEU A 22 16.30 -34.59 10.02
N SER A 23 15.87 -35.28 11.08
CA SER A 23 14.59 -35.03 11.73
C SER A 23 14.56 -33.65 12.41
N ALA A 24 15.63 -33.28 13.12
CA ALA A 24 15.79 -31.96 13.72
C ALA A 24 15.83 -30.85 12.66
N GLY A 25 16.55 -31.07 11.56
CA GLY A 25 16.60 -30.16 10.41
C GLY A 25 15.23 -30.01 9.75
N ALA A 26 14.50 -31.11 9.55
CA ALA A 26 13.13 -31.08 9.03
C ALA A 26 12.20 -30.30 9.96
N VAL A 27 12.20 -30.58 11.26
CA VAL A 27 11.36 -29.85 12.24
C VAL A 27 11.69 -28.36 12.26
N TRP A 28 12.97 -27.99 12.23
CA TRP A 28 13.39 -26.59 12.18
C TRP A 28 12.92 -25.89 10.90
N PHE A 29 13.03 -26.58 9.77
CA PHE A 29 12.57 -26.09 8.48
C PHE A 29 11.04 -25.90 8.42
N LEU A 30 10.28 -26.87 8.94
CA LEU A 30 8.83 -26.78 9.10
C LEU A 30 8.42 -25.57 9.96
N LYS A 31 9.11 -25.40 11.10
CA LYS A 31 8.89 -24.27 12.01
C LYS A 31 9.17 -22.94 11.33
N SER A 32 10.29 -22.82 10.63
CA SER A 32 10.70 -21.60 9.92
C SER A 32 9.71 -21.23 8.82
N ALA A 33 9.25 -22.21 8.03
CA ALA A 33 8.23 -22.01 7.00
C ALA A 33 6.89 -21.54 7.61
N TYR A 34 6.48 -22.11 8.74
CA TYR A 34 5.28 -21.70 9.46
C TYR A 34 5.39 -20.26 10.00
N GLU A 35 6.51 -19.91 10.63
CA GLU A 35 6.74 -18.55 11.14
C GLU A 35 6.72 -17.52 10.00
N LYS A 36 7.38 -17.81 8.89
CA LYS A 36 7.38 -16.95 7.69
C LYS A 36 5.96 -16.77 7.11
N HIS A 37 5.20 -17.86 7.00
CA HIS A 37 3.81 -17.80 6.55
C HIS A 37 2.94 -16.95 7.49
N ARG A 38 3.07 -17.13 8.81
CA ARG A 38 2.33 -16.35 9.81
C ARG A 38 2.64 -14.86 9.69
N LEU A 39 3.92 -14.50 9.54
CA LEU A 39 4.35 -13.12 9.37
C LEU A 39 3.81 -12.50 8.07
N GLU A 40 3.81 -13.25 6.97
CA GLU A 40 3.25 -12.78 5.70
C GLU A 40 1.74 -12.51 5.82
N VAL A 41 0.97 -13.42 6.41
CA VAL A 41 -0.49 -13.24 6.60
C VAL A 41 -0.79 -12.01 7.47
N LEU A 42 -0.03 -11.79 8.53
CA LEU A 42 -0.16 -10.61 9.39
C LEU A 42 0.18 -9.32 8.63
N ALA A 43 1.26 -9.33 7.84
CA ALA A 43 1.66 -8.19 7.01
C ALA A 43 0.56 -7.86 5.98
N LEU A 44 0.03 -8.87 5.28
CA LEU A 44 -1.06 -8.70 4.32
C LEU A 44 -2.31 -8.08 4.95
N ALA A 45 -2.73 -8.56 6.13
CA ALA A 45 -3.88 -7.99 6.83
C ALA A 45 -3.65 -6.53 7.26
N LYS A 46 -2.42 -6.20 7.69
CA LYS A 46 -2.06 -4.83 8.05
C LYS A 46 -2.05 -3.91 6.83
N TYR A 47 -1.50 -4.36 5.70
CA TYR A 47 -1.56 -3.61 4.44
C TYR A 47 -2.99 -3.41 3.95
N GLU A 48 -3.84 -4.43 4.02
CA GLU A 48 -5.26 -4.29 3.67
C GLU A 48 -5.91 -3.14 4.45
N ARG A 49 -5.69 -3.09 5.77
CA ARG A 49 -6.20 -2.03 6.64
C ARG A 49 -5.63 -0.65 6.29
N ILE A 50 -4.33 -0.56 6.08
CA ILE A 50 -3.65 0.69 5.69
C ILE A 50 -4.24 1.23 4.39
N PHE A 51 -4.37 0.39 3.36
CA PHE A 51 -4.89 0.81 2.07
C PHE A 51 -6.39 1.12 2.09
N ALA A 52 -7.18 0.43 2.91
CA ALA A 52 -8.58 0.78 3.14
C ALA A 52 -8.72 2.16 3.83
N ASN A 53 -7.90 2.45 4.84
CA ASN A 53 -7.86 3.77 5.48
C ASN A 53 -7.40 4.85 4.49
N ASN A 54 -6.34 4.59 3.73
CA ASN A 54 -5.83 5.52 2.73
C ASN A 54 -6.85 5.81 1.62
N LEU A 55 -7.74 4.87 1.30
CA LEU A 55 -8.83 5.12 0.35
C LEU A 55 -9.84 6.15 0.90
N THR A 56 -10.11 6.11 2.20
CA THR A 56 -10.99 7.07 2.89
C THR A 56 -10.32 8.45 2.93
N ILE A 57 -9.07 8.51 3.38
CA ILE A 57 -8.27 9.74 3.40
C ILE A 57 -8.17 10.35 2.00
N LEU A 58 -7.92 9.53 0.97
CA LEU A 58 -7.85 9.99 -0.42
C LEU A 58 -9.17 10.63 -0.85
N LYS A 59 -10.30 9.99 -0.54
CA LYS A 59 -11.61 10.54 -0.87
C LYS A 59 -11.82 11.90 -0.19
N ASP A 60 -11.53 12.01 1.10
CA ASP A 60 -11.76 13.23 1.88
C ASP A 60 -10.83 14.37 1.42
N ASN A 61 -9.55 14.09 1.23
CA ASN A 61 -8.58 15.04 0.68
C ASN A 61 -9.01 15.56 -0.71
N PHE A 62 -9.53 14.70 -1.58
CA PHE A 62 -10.01 15.14 -2.90
C PHE A 62 -11.38 15.83 -2.87
N ASN A 63 -12.20 15.60 -1.84
CA ASN A 63 -13.39 16.43 -1.60
C ASN A 63 -12.97 17.85 -1.20
N PHE A 64 -12.01 17.99 -0.28
CA PHE A 64 -11.45 19.30 0.07
C PHE A 64 -10.81 20.00 -1.13
N LEU A 65 -10.12 19.26 -2.01
CA LEU A 65 -9.61 19.82 -3.26
C LEU A 65 -10.72 20.39 -4.15
N ASN A 66 -11.85 19.69 -4.28
CA ASN A 66 -12.98 20.18 -5.07
C ASN A 66 -13.59 21.44 -4.45
N GLU A 67 -13.78 21.47 -3.14
CA GLU A 67 -14.26 22.65 -2.42
C GLU A 67 -13.29 23.84 -2.56
N TRP A 68 -11.99 23.57 -2.52
CA TRP A 68 -10.95 24.57 -2.72
C TRP A 68 -11.00 25.18 -4.12
N ILE A 69 -11.11 24.34 -5.15
CA ILE A 69 -11.28 24.81 -6.54
C ILE A 69 -12.52 25.69 -6.65
N SER A 70 -13.67 25.25 -6.15
CA SER A 70 -14.91 26.03 -6.20
C SER A 70 -14.82 27.36 -5.45
N ALA A 71 -14.10 27.41 -4.33
CA ALA A 71 -13.87 28.66 -3.61
C ALA A 71 -12.98 29.63 -4.42
N ILE A 72 -11.89 29.14 -5.02
CA ILE A 72 -10.98 29.94 -5.84
C ILE A 72 -11.69 30.50 -7.07
N GLU A 73 -12.56 29.73 -7.73
CA GLU A 73 -13.38 30.20 -8.86
C GLU A 73 -14.27 31.39 -8.47
N GLN A 74 -14.73 31.42 -7.22
CA GLN A 74 -15.52 32.51 -6.65
C GLN A 74 -14.64 33.65 -6.08
N ASN A 75 -13.32 33.61 -6.30
CA ASN A 75 -12.32 34.50 -5.72
C ASN A 75 -12.35 34.54 -4.18
N ARG A 76 -12.65 33.40 -3.56
CA ARG A 76 -12.70 33.25 -2.09
C ARG A 76 -11.50 32.45 -1.60
N THR A 77 -10.99 32.85 -0.44
CA THR A 77 -10.00 32.06 0.29
C THR A 77 -10.64 30.82 0.89
N TYR A 78 -9.94 29.69 0.87
CA TYR A 78 -10.42 28.44 1.46
C TYR A 78 -9.36 27.87 2.41
N SER A 79 -9.81 27.48 3.61
CA SER A 79 -8.96 26.87 4.63
C SER A 79 -9.54 25.50 4.97
N PHE A 80 -8.66 24.54 5.16
CA PHE A 80 -9.02 23.16 5.40
C PHE A 80 -7.80 22.40 5.93
N HIS A 81 -8.00 21.15 6.34
CA HIS A 81 -6.95 20.29 6.88
C HIS A 81 -6.87 19.01 6.07
N PHE A 82 -5.74 18.78 5.40
CA PHE A 82 -5.47 17.49 4.76
C PHE A 82 -5.00 16.49 5.82
N GLU A 83 -5.47 15.25 5.69
CA GLU A 83 -4.94 14.14 6.47
C GLU A 83 -3.77 13.48 5.75
N ASP A 84 -2.75 13.10 6.52
CA ASP A 84 -1.59 12.38 6.02
C ASP A 84 -1.92 10.91 5.73
N TYR A 85 -1.36 10.39 4.64
CA TYR A 85 -1.51 8.97 4.30
C TYR A 85 -0.67 8.08 5.21
N TYR A 86 -1.21 6.93 5.58
CA TYR A 86 -0.45 5.88 6.26
C TYR A 86 0.50 5.20 5.28
N ILE A 87 1.79 5.45 5.42
CA ILE A 87 2.84 4.80 4.61
C ILE A 87 3.62 3.81 5.46
N ASN A 88 3.70 2.56 5.00
CA ASN A 88 4.47 1.50 5.65
C ASN A 88 5.31 0.76 4.60
N GLU A 89 6.60 1.05 4.56
CA GLU A 89 7.54 0.42 3.63
C GLU A 89 8.28 -0.77 4.26
N GLU A 90 8.60 -0.69 5.56
CA GLU A 90 9.40 -1.71 6.25
C GLU A 90 8.77 -3.11 6.25
N GLU A 91 7.44 -3.19 6.28
CA GLU A 91 6.78 -4.49 6.31
C GLU A 91 6.63 -5.14 4.94
N THR A 92 6.98 -4.45 3.85
CA THR A 92 6.94 -5.04 2.50
C THR A 92 7.90 -6.21 2.37
N TYR A 93 9.03 -6.19 3.09
CA TYR A 93 10.00 -7.29 3.13
C TYR A 93 9.45 -8.59 3.74
N LYS A 94 8.32 -8.53 4.45
CA LYS A 94 7.65 -9.71 5.01
C LYS A 94 6.75 -10.42 3.98
N ILE A 95 6.51 -9.79 2.82
CA ILE A 95 5.70 -10.34 1.73
C ILE A 95 6.61 -11.10 0.76
N SER A 96 6.19 -12.27 0.31
CA SER A 96 6.96 -13.09 -0.65
C SER A 96 6.66 -12.76 -2.12
N ASN A 97 5.50 -12.18 -2.40
CA ASN A 97 5.06 -11.87 -3.76
C ASN A 97 5.66 -10.55 -4.27
N LEU A 98 6.65 -10.64 -5.16
CA LEU A 98 7.34 -9.48 -5.75
C LEU A 98 6.42 -8.54 -6.53
N VAL A 99 5.40 -9.07 -7.22
CA VAL A 99 4.44 -8.25 -7.97
C VAL A 99 3.65 -7.37 -7.00
N LEU A 100 3.17 -7.96 -5.89
CA LEU A 100 2.47 -7.24 -4.84
C LEU A 100 3.39 -6.21 -4.16
N ILE A 101 4.64 -6.58 -3.84
CA ILE A 101 5.63 -5.64 -3.27
C ILE A 101 5.81 -4.42 -4.17
N ASN A 102 6.03 -4.61 -5.48
CA ASN A 102 6.22 -3.51 -6.41
C ASN A 102 4.99 -2.60 -6.49
N GLN A 103 3.78 -3.18 -6.45
CA GLN A 103 2.54 -2.41 -6.42
C GLN A 103 2.39 -1.59 -5.13
N LEU A 104 2.69 -2.20 -3.98
CA LEU A 104 2.65 -1.54 -2.67
C LEU A 104 3.61 -0.35 -2.62
N LEU A 105 4.86 -0.56 -3.01
CA LEU A 105 5.89 0.49 -3.03
C LEU A 105 5.53 1.63 -3.99
N SER A 106 5.09 1.29 -5.21
CA SER A 106 4.67 2.29 -6.20
C SER A 106 3.50 3.13 -5.68
N THR A 107 2.49 2.51 -5.07
CA THR A 107 1.32 3.24 -4.57
C THR A 107 1.66 4.07 -3.34
N ASN A 108 2.51 3.56 -2.44
CA ASN A 108 3.04 4.35 -1.32
C ASN A 108 3.79 5.60 -1.82
N TYR A 109 4.61 5.45 -2.85
CA TYR A 109 5.31 6.57 -3.47
C TYR A 109 4.33 7.61 -4.04
N MET A 110 3.30 7.16 -4.78
CA MET A 110 2.26 8.06 -5.30
C MET A 110 1.55 8.82 -4.18
N LEU A 111 1.13 8.12 -3.11
CA LEU A 111 0.45 8.73 -1.96
C LEU A 111 1.33 9.76 -1.26
N ARG A 112 2.61 9.41 -1.01
CA ARG A 112 3.58 10.35 -0.43
C ARG A 112 3.75 11.58 -1.32
N ARG A 113 3.92 11.39 -2.63
CA ARG A 113 4.09 12.49 -3.57
C ARG A 113 2.88 13.43 -3.57
N THR A 114 1.67 12.87 -3.65
CA THR A 114 0.43 13.64 -3.60
C THR A 114 0.27 14.40 -2.28
N GLY A 115 0.58 13.77 -1.15
CA GLY A 115 0.57 14.45 0.16
C GLY A 115 1.53 15.64 0.21
N LEU A 116 2.75 15.47 -0.32
CA LEU A 116 3.73 16.56 -0.41
C LEU A 116 3.27 17.68 -1.34
N ASP A 117 2.73 17.36 -2.52
CA ASP A 117 2.22 18.36 -3.46
C ASP A 117 1.11 19.20 -2.83
N PHE A 118 0.18 18.57 -2.10
CA PHE A 118 -0.85 19.25 -1.32
C PHE A 118 -0.28 20.18 -0.24
N ALA A 119 0.64 19.67 0.59
CA ALA A 119 1.25 20.46 1.65
C ALA A 119 2.01 21.68 1.10
N HIS A 120 2.76 21.50 0.00
CA HIS A 120 3.51 22.59 -0.64
C HIS A 120 2.58 23.65 -1.23
N ILE A 121 1.55 23.25 -1.97
CA ILE A 121 0.62 24.21 -2.59
C ILE A 121 -0.18 24.94 -1.51
N TYR A 122 -0.65 24.25 -0.46
CA TYR A 122 -1.38 24.89 0.64
C TYR A 122 -0.52 25.90 1.42
N LYS A 123 0.74 25.55 1.70
CA LYS A 123 1.69 26.48 2.33
C LYS A 123 1.90 27.73 1.48
N ASN A 124 2.23 27.55 0.20
CA ASN A 124 2.47 28.65 -0.73
C ASN A 124 1.21 29.52 -0.92
N TYR A 125 0.03 28.90 -0.90
CA TYR A 125 -1.27 29.56 -0.98
C TYR A 125 -1.45 30.61 0.10
N TRP A 126 -1.29 30.22 1.35
CA TRP A 126 -1.44 31.16 2.46
C TRP A 126 -0.34 32.20 2.50
N GLU A 127 0.93 31.81 2.28
CA GLU A 127 2.05 32.76 2.26
C GLU A 127 1.86 33.87 1.23
N ILE A 128 1.34 33.55 0.05
CA ILE A 128 1.12 34.55 -1.01
C ILE A 128 -0.13 35.37 -0.73
N ILE A 129 -1.23 34.77 -0.24
CA ILE A 129 -2.42 35.50 0.17
C ILE A 129 -2.08 36.56 1.22
N PHE A 130 -1.34 36.21 2.27
CA PHE A 130 -0.95 37.16 3.31
C PHE A 130 -0.10 38.32 2.75
N LYS A 131 0.81 38.03 1.83
CA LYS A 131 1.61 39.08 1.15
C LYS A 131 0.71 40.01 0.34
N ILE A 132 -0.24 39.49 -0.42
CA ILE A 132 -1.16 40.31 -1.21
C ILE A 132 -2.11 41.11 -0.30
N ASP A 133 -2.55 40.51 0.81
CA ASP A 133 -3.45 41.16 1.77
C ASP A 133 -2.79 42.35 2.49
N SER A 134 -1.47 42.31 2.64
CA SER A 134 -0.66 43.40 3.21
C SER A 134 -0.46 44.61 2.29
N ILE A 135 -0.88 44.55 1.03
CA ILE A 135 -0.78 45.66 0.07
C ILE A 135 -1.84 46.74 0.42
N PRO A 136 -1.45 48.02 0.59
CA PRO A 136 -2.39 49.10 0.95
C PRO A 136 -3.41 49.45 -0.15
N ASP A 137 -3.03 49.29 -1.43
CA ASP A 137 -3.90 49.59 -2.57
C ASP A 137 -4.89 48.44 -2.85
N GLU A 138 -6.16 48.70 -2.59
CA GLU A 138 -7.28 47.78 -2.80
C GLU A 138 -7.45 47.35 -4.28
N VAL A 139 -7.17 48.22 -5.25
CA VAL A 139 -7.31 47.90 -6.67
C VAL A 139 -6.19 46.93 -7.09
N GLN A 140 -4.96 47.25 -6.70
CA GLN A 140 -3.81 46.37 -6.95
C GLN A 140 -3.97 45.02 -6.25
N LYS A 141 -4.44 45.01 -4.99
CA LYS A 141 -4.73 43.80 -4.22
C LYS A 141 -5.72 42.88 -4.93
N ARG A 142 -6.85 43.41 -5.41
CA ARG A 142 -7.86 42.62 -6.15
C ARG A 142 -7.29 42.03 -7.45
N ASN A 143 -6.53 42.80 -8.20
CA ASN A 143 -5.91 42.33 -9.44
C ASN A 143 -4.89 41.22 -9.17
N ASN A 144 -4.03 41.38 -8.16
CA ASN A 144 -3.03 40.39 -7.78
C ASN A 144 -3.68 39.10 -7.29
N LEU A 145 -4.73 39.17 -6.45
CA LEU A 145 -5.48 37.99 -5.99
C LEU A 145 -6.09 37.23 -7.18
N LYS A 146 -6.71 37.94 -8.12
CA LYS A 146 -7.33 37.31 -9.30
C LYS A 146 -6.32 36.55 -10.16
N VAL A 147 -5.15 37.15 -10.41
CA VAL A 147 -4.06 36.50 -11.16
C VAL A 147 -3.54 35.29 -10.39
N TYR A 148 -3.35 35.44 -9.07
CA TYR A 148 -2.85 34.36 -8.22
C TYR A 148 -3.80 33.15 -8.16
N TYR A 149 -5.09 33.40 -7.99
CA TYR A 149 -6.14 32.39 -8.01
C TYR A 149 -6.19 31.63 -9.34
N LYS A 150 -6.04 32.32 -10.47
CA LYS A 150 -5.96 31.66 -11.78
C LYS A 150 -4.79 30.67 -11.88
N ASN A 151 -3.61 31.05 -11.39
CA ASN A 151 -2.43 30.16 -11.39
C ASN A 151 -2.59 29.00 -10.40
N THR A 152 -3.17 29.26 -9.24
CA THR A 152 -3.42 28.23 -8.23
C THR A 152 -4.40 27.19 -8.76
N LEU A 153 -5.48 27.62 -9.43
CA LEU A 153 -6.47 26.74 -10.03
C LEU A 153 -5.85 25.72 -11.00
N ILE A 154 -4.92 26.14 -11.86
CA ILE A 154 -4.21 25.24 -12.79
C ILE A 154 -3.48 24.13 -12.02
N ASN A 155 -2.79 24.47 -10.92
CA ASN A 155 -2.08 23.48 -10.11
C ASN A 155 -3.03 22.51 -9.40
N LEU A 156 -4.17 23.01 -8.90
CA LEU A 156 -5.19 22.18 -8.24
C LEU A 156 -5.86 21.22 -9.22
N GLU A 157 -6.15 21.68 -10.44
CA GLU A 157 -6.70 20.83 -11.51
C GLU A 157 -5.71 19.73 -11.93
N GLN A 158 -4.41 20.04 -11.97
CA GLN A 158 -3.38 19.02 -12.23
C GLN A 158 -3.34 17.95 -11.13
N ILE A 159 -3.45 18.33 -9.85
CA ILE A 159 -3.55 17.34 -8.76
C ILE A 159 -4.83 16.52 -8.90
N LYS A 160 -5.95 17.16 -9.25
CA LYS A 160 -7.26 16.50 -9.42
C LYS A 160 -7.19 15.34 -10.41
N GLN A 161 -6.40 15.46 -11.48
CA GLN A 161 -6.20 14.41 -12.48
C GLN A 161 -5.55 13.14 -11.91
N ASN A 162 -4.79 13.24 -10.82
CA ASN A 162 -4.14 12.09 -10.17
C ASN A 162 -5.08 11.26 -9.30
N TYR A 163 -6.31 11.73 -9.02
CA TYR A 163 -7.27 11.04 -8.15
C TYR A 163 -7.57 9.61 -8.59
N GLU A 164 -8.11 9.46 -9.80
CA GLU A 164 -8.57 8.18 -10.32
C GLU A 164 -7.44 7.16 -10.49
N PRO A 165 -6.25 7.54 -11.01
CA PRO A 165 -5.09 6.64 -11.02
C PRO A 165 -4.75 6.08 -9.62
N ILE A 166 -4.64 6.95 -8.60
CA ILE A 166 -4.26 6.54 -7.24
C ILE A 166 -5.35 5.65 -6.64
N LYS A 167 -6.62 6.07 -6.75
CA LYS A 167 -7.78 5.31 -6.26
C LYS A 167 -7.85 3.92 -6.87
N ASN A 168 -7.71 3.80 -8.19
CA ASN A 168 -7.74 2.51 -8.86
C ASN A 168 -6.55 1.62 -8.45
N ASN A 169 -5.37 2.18 -8.23
CA ASN A 169 -4.22 1.44 -7.72
C ASN A 169 -4.45 0.91 -6.30
N ILE A 170 -4.98 1.72 -5.39
CA ILE A 170 -5.35 1.29 -4.04
C ILE A 170 -6.37 0.14 -4.08
N ILE A 171 -7.44 0.28 -4.88
CA ILE A 171 -8.46 -0.76 -5.03
C ILE A 171 -7.84 -2.06 -5.54
N ASN A 172 -6.98 -1.98 -6.56
CA ASN A 172 -6.30 -3.15 -7.11
C ASN A 172 -5.39 -3.83 -6.09
N ILE A 173 -4.68 -3.06 -5.26
CA ILE A 173 -3.86 -3.61 -4.18
C ILE A 173 -4.72 -4.33 -3.16
N VAL A 174 -5.82 -3.73 -2.71
CA VAL A 174 -6.73 -4.37 -1.75
C VAL A 174 -7.31 -5.66 -2.34
N ALA A 175 -7.73 -5.64 -3.61
CA ALA A 175 -8.21 -6.82 -4.32
C ALA A 175 -7.13 -7.92 -4.40
N TYR A 176 -5.90 -7.53 -4.73
CA TYR A 176 -4.76 -8.44 -4.80
C TYR A 176 -4.50 -9.07 -3.43
N ILE A 177 -4.40 -8.25 -2.37
CA ILE A 177 -4.17 -8.71 -1.00
C ILE A 177 -5.26 -9.69 -0.59
N ARG A 178 -6.53 -9.35 -0.77
CA ARG A 178 -7.66 -10.24 -0.42
C ARG A 178 -7.59 -11.57 -1.15
N THR A 179 -7.25 -11.53 -2.44
CA THR A 179 -7.10 -12.74 -3.25
C THR A 179 -5.94 -13.60 -2.73
N VAL A 180 -4.76 -13.00 -2.48
CA VAL A 180 -3.62 -13.70 -1.89
C VAL A 180 -3.99 -14.29 -0.53
N ASN A 181 -4.62 -13.51 0.34
CA ASN A 181 -4.98 -13.92 1.69
C ASN A 181 -5.98 -15.10 1.65
N ARG A 182 -6.96 -15.07 0.73
CA ARG A 182 -7.92 -16.16 0.53
C ARG A 182 -7.21 -17.45 0.13
N VAL A 183 -6.28 -17.39 -0.83
CA VAL A 183 -5.57 -18.61 -1.25
C VAL A 183 -4.61 -19.11 -0.16
N ARG A 184 -3.96 -18.19 0.56
CA ARG A 184 -3.07 -18.51 1.68
C ARG A 184 -3.81 -19.15 2.87
N ARG A 185 -5.05 -18.73 3.17
CA ARG A 185 -5.88 -19.28 4.27
C ARG A 185 -6.53 -20.62 3.96
N HIS A 186 -6.88 -20.90 2.70
CA HIS A 186 -7.60 -22.14 2.33
C HIS A 186 -6.69 -23.31 1.91
N SER A 187 -5.37 -23.10 1.85
CA SER A 187 -4.44 -24.18 1.60
C SER A 187 -4.05 -24.85 2.92
N LEU A 188 -4.55 -26.06 3.17
CA LEU A 188 -3.97 -27.00 4.16
C LEU A 188 -2.47 -27.27 3.86
N PHE A 189 -2.05 -27.00 2.63
CA PHE A 189 -0.67 -26.99 2.15
C PHE A 189 -0.06 -25.58 2.14
N GLY A 190 -0.62 -24.56 2.81
CA GLY A 190 -0.09 -23.19 2.78
C GLY A 190 1.36 -23.12 3.29
N TYR A 191 1.67 -23.95 4.28
CA TYR A 191 3.02 -24.12 4.82
C TYR A 191 3.93 -24.94 3.87
N ILE A 192 3.41 -25.99 3.21
CA ILE A 192 4.16 -26.83 2.25
C ILE A 192 4.36 -26.11 0.91
N SER A 193 3.43 -25.25 0.51
CA SER A 193 3.51 -24.39 -0.67
C SER A 193 4.61 -23.35 -0.54
N PHE A 194 5.06 -23.06 0.69
CA PHE A 194 6.24 -22.26 0.96
C PHE A 194 7.55 -23.01 0.63
N LEU A 195 7.50 -24.33 0.46
CA LEU A 195 8.62 -25.14 -0.06
C LEU A 195 8.71 -25.07 -1.58
N PHE A 196 7.62 -24.68 -2.23
CA PHE A 196 7.48 -24.58 -3.68
C PHE A 196 6.91 -23.20 -4.06
N ILE A 197 7.42 -22.11 -3.45
CA ILE A 197 6.95 -20.72 -3.64
C ILE A 197 6.83 -20.35 -5.10
N ASP A 198 7.67 -20.92 -5.96
CA ASP A 198 7.63 -20.68 -7.40
C ASP A 198 6.51 -21.42 -8.16
N ILE A 199 5.77 -22.33 -7.52
CA ILE A 199 4.91 -23.30 -8.22
C ILE A 199 3.41 -23.07 -8.00
N PHE A 200 2.87 -22.79 -6.80
CA PHE A 200 1.43 -22.45 -6.65
C PHE A 200 1.11 -21.58 -5.41
N PRO A 201 0.22 -20.57 -5.52
CA PRO A 201 -0.86 -20.44 -6.51
C PRO A 201 -0.68 -19.22 -7.42
N ARG A 202 -0.87 -19.41 -8.73
CA ARG A 202 -1.04 -18.29 -9.65
C ARG A 202 -2.32 -17.55 -9.26
N VAL A 203 -2.17 -16.42 -8.57
CA VAL A 203 -3.23 -15.41 -8.46
C VAL A 203 -3.59 -15.05 -9.88
N THR A 204 -4.73 -15.55 -10.36
CA THR A 204 -5.12 -15.32 -11.75
C THR A 204 -5.59 -13.88 -11.89
N LYS A 205 -5.25 -13.23 -13.01
CA LYS A 205 -5.74 -11.88 -13.31
C LYS A 205 -7.28 -11.80 -13.17
N LYS A 206 -7.98 -12.84 -13.62
CA LYS A 206 -9.44 -13.00 -13.48
C LYS A 206 -9.93 -12.97 -12.02
N SER A 207 -9.20 -13.60 -11.09
CA SER A 207 -9.58 -13.57 -9.66
C SER A 207 -9.41 -12.18 -9.04
N ILE A 208 -8.35 -11.46 -9.42
CA ILE A 208 -8.15 -10.06 -9.00
C ILE A 208 -9.24 -9.17 -9.58
N GLU A 209 -9.51 -9.30 -10.89
CA GLU A 209 -10.55 -8.52 -11.58
C GLU A 209 -11.93 -8.71 -10.94
N LYS A 210 -12.30 -9.95 -10.58
CA LYS A 210 -13.54 -10.24 -9.88
C LYS A 210 -13.61 -9.54 -8.52
N GLU A 211 -12.53 -9.59 -7.74
CA GLU A 211 -12.48 -8.94 -6.43
C GLU A 211 -12.47 -7.41 -6.56
N THR A 212 -11.78 -6.86 -7.57
CA THR A 212 -11.80 -5.43 -7.90
C THR A 212 -13.23 -4.94 -8.19
N ILE A 213 -14.03 -5.72 -8.95
CA ILE A 213 -15.44 -5.39 -9.23
C ILE A 213 -16.24 -5.36 -7.92
N VAL A 214 -16.09 -6.39 -7.08
CA VAL A 214 -16.78 -6.46 -5.77
C VAL A 214 -16.43 -5.26 -4.89
N ILE A 215 -15.16 -4.88 -4.81
CA ILE A 215 -14.72 -3.72 -4.02
C ILE A 215 -15.31 -2.43 -4.60
N LYS A 216 -15.29 -2.25 -5.92
CA LYS A 216 -15.89 -1.08 -6.58
C LYS A 216 -17.39 -0.98 -6.28
N ASP A 217 -18.12 -2.08 -6.34
CA ASP A 217 -19.54 -2.13 -6.02
C ASP A 217 -19.80 -1.77 -4.54
N ASN A 218 -18.98 -2.28 -3.63
CA ASN A 218 -19.11 -1.99 -2.18
C ASN A 218 -18.80 -0.52 -1.85
N ILE A 219 -17.84 0.10 -2.55
CA ILE A 219 -17.56 1.54 -2.44
C ILE A 219 -18.78 2.36 -2.86
N VAL A 220 -19.42 1.99 -3.97
CA VAL A 220 -20.63 2.67 -4.48
C VAL A 220 -21.79 2.52 -3.49
N LYS A 221 -21.96 1.33 -2.91
CA LYS A 221 -23.01 1.04 -1.92
C LYS A 221 -22.76 1.60 -0.51
N LYS A 222 -21.61 2.23 -0.26
CA LYS A 222 -21.15 2.70 1.08
C LYS A 222 -21.09 1.58 2.13
N GLU A 223 -20.82 0.34 1.72
CA GLU A 223 -20.83 -0.83 2.61
C GLU A 223 -19.42 -1.24 3.11
N LEU A 224 -18.40 -0.39 2.95
CA LEU A 224 -17.08 -0.64 3.53
C LEU A 224 -17.14 -0.50 5.05
N LYS A 225 -17.38 -1.62 5.74
CA LYS A 225 -17.02 -1.84 7.15
C LYS A 225 -15.67 -2.53 7.24
#